data_AF-A0A432R5T2-F1
#
_entry.id   AF-A0A432R5T2-F1
#
_cell.length_a   1.000
_cell.length_b   1.000
_cell.length_c   1.000
_cell.angle_alpha   90.00
_cell.angle_beta   90.00
_cell.angle_gamma   90.00
#
_symmetry.space_group_name_H-M   'P 1'
#
loop_
_entity.id
_entity.type
_entity.pdbx_description
1 polymer ?
#
loop_
_entity_poly.entity_id
_entity_poly.type
_entity_poly.pdbx_seq_one_letter_code
_entity_poly.pdbx_strand_id
1 'polypeptide(L)'
;MPIVYRCKVCGFIIDVFPYVGYNSYGVPTPSELMSQHGGLCPRCGHRLTKPSLDDIIVKPNGMRELLEVIEEARRTMKVGFRRLEPLLEELRRKYSLAPRIPEALPAAQEGLSEAVNAA
;
A
#
# COMPACT_ATOMS: atom_id res chain seq x y z
N MET A 1 -9.23 11.83 -4.41
CA MET A 1 -9.42 10.43 -4.01
C MET A 1 -8.26 9.63 -4.60
N PRO A 2 -7.38 9.09 -3.76
CA PRO A 2 -6.28 8.25 -4.24
C PRO A 2 -6.78 6.85 -4.62
N ILE A 3 -6.11 6.20 -5.56
CA ILE A 3 -6.37 4.82 -5.99
C ILE A 3 -5.06 4.05 -5.94
N VAL A 4 -5.09 2.86 -5.37
CA VAL A 4 -3.93 1.96 -5.29
C VAL A 4 -4.29 0.65 -5.96
N TYR A 5 -3.54 0.27 -6.98
CA TYR A 5 -3.70 -1.00 -7.66
C TYR A 5 -2.79 -2.03 -6.98
N ARG A 6 -3.37 -3.13 -6.49
CA ARG A 6 -2.62 -4.19 -5.80
C ARG A 6 -2.77 -5.51 -6.53
N CYS A 7 -1.70 -6.30 -6.52
CA CYS A 7 -1.76 -7.69 -6.92
C CYS A 7 -2.59 -8.48 -5.89
N LYS A 8 -3.68 -9.09 -6.33
CA LYS A 8 -4.57 -9.91 -5.47
C LYS A 8 -3.87 -11.10 -4.81
N VAL A 9 -2.78 -11.58 -5.38
CA VAL A 9 -2.08 -12.78 -4.88
C VAL A 9 -1.00 -12.44 -3.87
N CYS A 10 -0.12 -11.49 -4.18
CA CYS A 10 1.06 -11.22 -3.35
C CYS A 10 1.05 -9.85 -2.66
N GLY A 11 -0.03 -9.07 -2.82
CA GLY A 11 -0.20 -7.76 -2.21
C GLY A 11 0.67 -6.64 -2.79
N PHE A 12 1.50 -6.93 -3.80
CA PHE A 12 2.37 -5.93 -4.43
C PHE A 12 1.56 -4.76 -4.99
N ILE A 13 1.94 -3.53 -4.63
CA ILE A 13 1.36 -2.34 -5.28
C ILE A 13 1.90 -2.32 -6.70
N ILE A 14 1.00 -2.35 -7.69
CA ILE A 14 1.33 -2.33 -9.12
C ILE A 14 1.45 -0.87 -9.58
N ASP A 15 0.50 -0.03 -9.18
CA ASP A 15 0.49 1.40 -9.49
C ASP A 15 -0.30 2.20 -8.45
N VAL A 16 -0.07 3.51 -8.42
CA VAL A 16 -0.71 4.46 -7.52
C VAL A 16 -1.15 5.69 -8.32
N PHE A 17 -2.43 6.02 -8.23
CA PHE A 17 -2.97 7.31 -8.65
C PHE A 17 -3.23 8.18 -7.41
N PRO A 18 -2.37 9.15 -7.07
CA PRO A 18 -2.44 9.85 -5.80
C PRO A 18 -3.55 10.92 -5.74
N TYR A 19 -3.73 11.71 -6.80
CA TYR A 19 -4.73 12.78 -6.88
C TYR A 19 -5.00 13.21 -8.32
N VAL A 20 -6.13 13.91 -8.51
CA VAL A 20 -6.50 14.51 -9.80
C VAL A 20 -5.50 15.60 -10.20
N GLY A 21 -5.01 15.54 -11.44
CA GLY A 21 -3.98 16.45 -11.94
C GLY A 21 -2.54 15.97 -11.66
N TYR A 22 -2.34 14.74 -11.19
CA TYR A 22 -1.00 14.15 -11.04
C TYR A 22 -0.31 13.92 -12.41
N ASN A 23 -1.08 13.56 -13.43
CA ASN A 23 -0.62 13.41 -14.80
C ASN A 23 -1.71 13.90 -15.78
N SER A 24 -1.34 14.05 -17.05
CA SER A 24 -2.26 14.43 -18.14
C SER A 24 -3.11 13.27 -18.67
N TYR A 25 -2.82 12.03 -18.28
CA TYR A 25 -3.45 10.81 -18.79
C TYR A 25 -4.69 10.37 -18.00
N GLY A 26 -4.81 10.81 -16.74
CA GLY A 26 -5.92 10.45 -15.87
C GLY A 26 -5.70 9.16 -15.08
N VAL A 27 -6.79 8.56 -14.60
CA VAL A 27 -6.79 7.32 -13.82
C VAL A 27 -6.63 6.14 -14.78
N PRO A 28 -5.58 5.32 -14.67
CA PRO A 28 -5.42 4.14 -15.51
C PRO A 28 -6.49 3.10 -15.19
N THR A 29 -7.12 2.54 -16.22
CA THR A 29 -8.02 1.39 -16.06
C THR A 29 -7.23 0.12 -15.72
N PRO A 30 -7.85 -0.87 -15.07
CA PRO A 30 -7.19 -2.16 -14.81
C PRO A 30 -6.62 -2.81 -16.09
N SER A 31 -7.31 -2.69 -17.22
CA SER A 31 -6.86 -3.24 -18.50
C SER A 31 -5.60 -2.54 -19.04
N GLU A 32 -5.50 -1.21 -18.89
CA GLU A 32 -4.30 -0.46 -19.28
C GLU A 32 -3.10 -0.88 -18.43
N LEU A 33 -3.29 -0.99 -17.11
CA LEU A 33 -2.24 -1.45 -16.19
C LEU A 33 -1.78 -2.87 -16.51
N MET A 34 -2.71 -3.77 -16.82
CA MET A 34 -2.37 -5.11 -17.27
C MET A 34 -1.51 -5.07 -18.54
N SER A 35 -1.89 -4.25 -19.52
CA SER A 35 -1.13 -4.11 -20.77
C SER A 35 0.29 -3.56 -20.54
N GLN A 36 0.43 -2.56 -19.67
CA GLN A 36 1.73 -1.96 -19.32
C GLN A 36 2.71 -2.96 -18.69
N HIS A 37 2.19 -3.96 -17.99
CA HIS A 37 2.97 -5.00 -17.31
C HIS A 37 2.98 -6.35 -18.05
N GLY A 38 2.58 -6.39 -19.33
CA GLY A 38 2.56 -7.64 -20.11
C GLY A 38 1.62 -8.71 -19.56
N GLY A 39 0.60 -8.30 -18.79
CA GLY A 39 -0.37 -9.18 -18.16
C GLY A 39 0.14 -9.93 -16.93
N LEU A 40 1.33 -9.64 -16.41
CA LEU A 40 1.94 -10.34 -15.28
C LEU A 40 2.27 -9.39 -14.13
N CYS A 41 2.16 -9.89 -12.89
CA CYS A 41 2.64 -9.15 -11.72
C CYS A 41 4.17 -9.06 -11.75
N PRO A 42 4.76 -7.85 -11.67
CA PRO A 42 6.21 -7.68 -11.73
C PRO A 42 6.96 -8.26 -10.51
N ARG A 43 6.24 -8.56 -9.42
CA ARG A 43 6.85 -9.16 -8.21
C ARG A 43 6.75 -10.68 -8.16
N CYS A 44 5.57 -11.26 -8.41
CA CYS A 44 5.34 -12.70 -8.24
C CYS A 44 5.14 -13.47 -9.55
N GLY A 45 5.09 -12.78 -10.69
CA GLY A 45 4.84 -13.41 -12.00
C GLY A 45 3.41 -13.91 -12.22
N HIS A 46 2.50 -13.78 -11.25
CA HIS A 46 1.12 -14.21 -11.42
C HIS A 46 0.39 -13.41 -12.50
N ARG A 47 -0.50 -14.06 -13.24
CA ARG A 47 -1.30 -13.43 -14.29
C ARG A 47 -2.27 -12.42 -13.69
N LEU A 48 -2.17 -11.16 -14.13
CA LEU A 48 -3.12 -10.13 -13.75
C LEU A 48 -4.47 -10.41 -14.43
N THR A 49 -5.56 -10.19 -13.69
CA THR A 49 -6.93 -10.37 -14.16
C THR A 49 -7.73 -9.10 -13.89
N LYS A 50 -8.77 -8.85 -14.68
CA LYS A 50 -9.71 -7.77 -14.38
C LYS A 50 -10.32 -7.98 -12.98
N PRO A 51 -10.33 -6.97 -12.11
CA PRO A 51 -10.93 -7.08 -10.78
C PRO A 51 -12.45 -7.21 -10.88
N SER A 52 -13.02 -7.96 -9.95
CA SER A 52 -14.45 -8.01 -9.63
C SER A 52 -14.81 -6.96 -8.58
N LEU A 53 -16.10 -6.83 -8.23
CA LEU A 53 -16.52 -5.91 -7.17
C LEU A 53 -15.94 -6.30 -5.80
N ASP A 54 -15.75 -7.60 -5.54
CA ASP A 54 -15.22 -8.11 -4.28
C ASP A 54 -13.73 -7.77 -4.08
N ASP A 55 -13.03 -7.41 -5.16
CA ASP A 55 -11.62 -7.00 -5.12
C ASP A 55 -11.45 -5.50 -4.75
N ILE A 56 -12.55 -4.73 -4.66
CA ILE A 56 -12.52 -3.28 -4.46
C ILE A 56 -12.71 -2.94 -2.98
N ILE A 57 -11.70 -2.32 -2.38
CA ILE A 57 -11.75 -1.87 -0.98
C ILE A 57 -11.80 -0.34 -0.96
N VAL A 58 -12.87 0.21 -0.38
CA VAL A 58 -13.02 1.65 -0.14
C VAL A 58 -12.70 1.94 1.33
N LYS A 59 -11.71 2.80 1.57
CA LYS A 59 -11.31 3.18 2.92
C LYS A 59 -11.69 4.64 3.22
N PRO A 60 -12.23 4.94 4.42
CA PRO A 60 -12.31 6.31 4.92
C PRO A 60 -10.90 6.84 5.20
N ASN A 61 -10.63 8.14 5.02
CA ASN A 61 -9.33 8.81 5.21
C ASN A 61 -8.30 8.77 4.05
N GLY A 62 -8.78 8.99 2.83
CA GLY A 62 -8.04 9.07 1.56
C GLY A 62 -6.51 9.25 1.64
N MET A 63 -6.01 10.50 1.74
CA MET A 63 -4.57 10.78 1.60
C MET A 63 -3.70 10.21 2.72
N ARG A 64 -4.25 10.07 3.93
CA ARG A 64 -3.52 9.51 5.07
C ARG A 64 -3.32 8.00 4.89
N GLU A 65 -4.39 7.29 4.55
CA GLU A 65 -4.33 5.87 4.19
C GLU A 65 -3.37 5.62 3.03
N LEU A 66 -3.37 6.49 2.01
CA LEU A 66 -2.42 6.36 0.91
C LEU A 66 -0.97 6.39 1.40
N LEU A 67 -0.61 7.36 2.25
CA LEU A 67 0.75 7.46 2.77
C LEU A 67 1.15 6.23 3.56
N GLU A 68 0.28 5.74 4.44
CA GLU A 68 0.52 4.53 5.23
C GLU A 68 0.75 3.32 4.33
N VAL A 69 -0.06 3.16 3.29
CA VAL A 69 0.08 2.11 2.27
C VAL A 69 1.41 2.19 1.51
N ILE A 70 1.82 3.40 1.08
CA ILE A 70 3.07 3.58 0.34
C ILE A 70 4.28 3.38 1.26
N GLU A 71 4.23 3.85 2.51
CA GLU A 71 5.29 3.65 3.49
C GLU A 71 5.47 2.17 3.85
N GLU A 72 4.37 1.42 4.00
CA GLU A 72 4.39 -0.03 4.17
C GLU A 72 5.04 -0.72 2.96
N ALA A 73 4.65 -0.34 1.74
CA ALA A 73 5.24 -0.89 0.52
C ALA A 73 6.74 -0.60 0.43
N ARG A 74 7.17 0.62 0.77
CA ARG A 74 8.60 0.98 0.84
C ARG A 74 9.39 0.08 1.79
N ARG A 75 8.79 -0.33 2.92
CA ARG A 75 9.44 -1.21 3.91
C ARG A 75 9.45 -2.68 3.47
N THR A 76 8.38 -3.15 2.85
CA THR A 76 8.11 -4.59 2.65
C THR A 76 8.43 -5.08 1.24
N MET A 77 8.39 -4.21 0.22
CA MET A 77 8.56 -4.59 -1.18
C MET A 77 10.02 -4.39 -1.62
N LYS A 78 10.70 -5.48 -1.95
CA LYS A 78 12.10 -5.50 -2.43
C LYS A 78 12.27 -5.11 -3.92
N VAL A 79 11.19 -4.69 -4.58
CA VAL A 79 11.19 -4.33 -6.01
C VAL A 79 11.07 -2.82 -6.11
N GLY A 80 12.02 -2.18 -6.78
CA GLY A 80 12.03 -0.73 -6.96
C GLY A 80 10.81 -0.28 -7.77
N PHE A 81 9.85 0.33 -7.09
CA PHE A 81 8.91 1.23 -7.77
C PHE A 81 9.77 2.37 -8.32
N ARG A 82 9.86 2.52 -9.65
CA ARG A 82 10.75 3.53 -10.26
C ARG A 82 10.45 4.98 -9.83
N ARG A 83 9.37 5.22 -9.07
CA ARG A 83 8.89 6.54 -8.64
C ARG A 83 8.30 6.58 -7.21
N LEU A 84 8.63 5.65 -6.30
CA LEU A 84 8.01 5.66 -4.96
C LEU A 84 8.46 6.87 -4.13
N GLU A 85 9.77 7.13 -4.09
CA GLU A 85 10.40 8.12 -3.22
C GLU A 85 10.03 9.56 -3.62
N PRO A 86 10.09 9.96 -4.92
CA PRO A 86 9.66 11.29 -5.33
C PRO A 86 8.17 11.54 -5.04
N LEU A 87 7.34 10.50 -5.20
CA LEU A 87 5.91 10.59 -4.90
C LEU A 87 5.67 10.77 -3.39
N LEU A 88 6.36 10.02 -2.53
CA LEU A 88 6.25 10.17 -1.08
C LEU A 88 6.62 11.59 -0.62
N GLU A 89 7.71 12.14 -1.17
CA GLU A 89 8.16 13.48 -0.81
C GLU A 89 7.16 14.56 -1.25
N GLU A 90 6.66 14.46 -2.49
CA GLU A 90 5.63 15.35 -3.01
C GLU A 90 4.35 15.31 -2.15
N LEU A 91 3.90 14.12 -1.78
CA LEU A 91 2.71 13.94 -0.95
C LEU A 91 2.89 14.51 0.46
N ARG A 92 4.04 14.31 1.10
CA ARG A 92 4.33 14.88 2.43
C ARG A 92 4.30 16.40 2.39
N ARG A 93 4.95 17.00 1.40
CA ARG A 93 4.98 18.45 1.21
C ARG A 93 3.58 19.02 0.97
N LYS A 94 2.80 18.42 0.07
CA LYS A 94 1.51 18.96 -0.37
C LYS A 94 0.44 18.91 0.73
N TYR A 95 0.48 17.89 1.59
CA TYR A 95 -0.58 17.67 2.57
C TYR A 95 -0.18 18.03 4.02
N SER A 96 1.06 18.47 4.27
CA SER A 96 1.55 18.87 5.62
C SER A 96 1.24 17.81 6.69
N LEU A 97 1.32 16.53 6.31
CA LEU A 97 0.94 15.42 7.19
C LEU A 97 2.12 15.07 8.08
N ALA A 98 2.03 15.38 9.37
CA ALA A 98 2.95 14.83 10.36
C ALA A 98 2.83 13.29 10.39
N PRO A 99 3.95 12.54 10.48
CA PRO A 99 3.91 11.10 10.62
C PRO A 99 3.15 10.74 11.91
N ARG A 100 2.21 9.79 11.85
CA ARG A 100 1.69 9.16 13.06
C ARG A 100 2.85 8.39 13.68
N ILE A 101 3.21 8.71 14.92
CA ILE A 101 3.98 7.80 15.75
C ILE A 101 3.12 6.54 15.83
N PRO A 102 3.56 5.37 15.37
CA PRO A 102 2.79 4.15 15.54
C PRO A 102 2.55 3.98 17.03
N GLU A 103 1.29 3.95 17.47
CA GLU A 103 0.96 3.41 18.79
C GLU A 103 1.61 2.03 18.83
N ALA A 104 2.52 1.83 19.78
CA ALA A 104 3.25 0.59 19.93
C ALA A 104 2.24 -0.57 19.86
N LEU A 105 2.47 -1.52 18.95
CA LEU A 105 1.74 -2.79 18.96
C LEU A 105 1.76 -3.29 20.41
N PRO A 106 0.62 -3.59 21.06
CA PRO A 106 0.65 -4.18 22.38
C PRO A 106 1.44 -5.47 22.26
N ALA A 107 2.57 -5.53 22.95
CA ALA A 107 3.42 -6.71 23.00
C ALA A 107 2.53 -7.90 23.39
N ALA A 108 2.53 -8.93 22.55
CA ALA A 108 1.97 -10.22 22.90
C ALA A 108 2.57 -10.65 24.24
N GLN A 109 1.76 -10.66 25.30
CA GLN A 109 2.14 -11.27 26.57
C GLN A 109 2.01 -12.78 26.40
N GLU A 110 2.99 -13.40 25.75
CA GLU A 110 3.26 -14.82 25.90
C GLU A 110 3.87 -15.06 27.29
N GLY A 111 3.32 -16.03 28.00
CA GLY A 111 3.60 -16.28 29.41
C GLY A 111 4.96 -16.91 29.71
N LEU A 112 5.43 -16.64 30.93
CA LEU A 112 6.28 -17.51 31.76
C LEU A 112 5.75 -17.32 33.21
N SER A 113 4.99 -18.28 33.73
CA SER A 113 5.44 -19.44 34.51
C SER A 113 5.85 -19.11 35.96
N GLU A 114 4.98 -19.53 36.88
CA GLU A 114 5.26 -20.28 38.11
C GLU A 114 6.19 -19.73 39.21
N ALA A 115 5.77 -20.07 40.44
CA ALA A 115 6.38 -19.82 41.75
C ALA A 115 6.26 -18.34 42.20
N VAL A 116 5.65 -18.00 43.34
CA VAL A 116 6.09 -18.37 44.69
C VAL A 116 4.98 -17.97 45.70
N ASN A 117 4.82 -18.79 46.74
CA ASN A 117 4.08 -18.59 48.01
C ASN A 117 2.63 -19.07 48.12
N ALA A 118 2.54 -20.37 48.41
CA ALA A 118 1.75 -20.83 49.53
C ALA A 118 2.23 -20.18 50.84
N ALA A 119 1.32 -19.49 51.55
CA ALA A 119 1.31 -19.29 53.00
C ALA A 119 -0.08 -18.81 53.41
#